data_AF-A0A1I7TVZ8-F1
#
_entry.id   AF-A0A1I7TVZ8-F1
#
_cell.length_a   1.000
_cell.length_b   1.000
_cell.length_c   1.000
_cell.angle_alpha   90.00
_cell.angle_beta   90.00
_cell.angle_gamma   90.00
#
_symmetry.space_group_name_H-M   'P 1'
#
loop_
_entity.id
_entity.type
_entity.pdbx_description
1 polymer ?
#
loop_
_entity_poly.entity_id
_entity_poly.type
_entity_poly.pdbx_seq_one_letter_code
_entity_poly.pdbx_strand_id
1 'polypeptide(L)'
;MKSTKWAMLNLHLWCMILDLVVTVLIVPILIFPVLGGYPLGILTNWFGIPSIFQIYSFITIMTAVFVAILLIFENRYYQLYAKETIWKRIRVIFVLINYILVIGFFMPVSINYPDQKIALQFAYNVI
;
A
#
# COMPACT_ATOMS: atom_id res chain seq x y z
N MET A 1 21.10 1.94 -18.68
CA MET A 1 20.37 3.05 -18.02
C MET A 1 19.02 3.42 -18.65
N LYS A 2 18.76 3.23 -19.96
CA LYS A 2 17.44 3.58 -20.54
C LYS A 2 16.27 2.70 -20.03
N SER A 3 16.51 1.41 -19.80
CA SER A 3 15.46 0.45 -19.39
C SER A 3 15.02 0.58 -17.93
N THR A 4 15.84 1.16 -17.04
CA THR A 4 15.49 1.34 -15.61
C THR A 4 14.76 2.64 -15.31
N LYS A 5 14.77 3.63 -16.22
CA LYS A 5 14.13 4.94 -16.02
C LYS A 5 12.64 4.83 -15.70
N TRP A 6 11.92 3.97 -16.43
CA TRP A 6 10.48 3.79 -16.23
C TRP A 6 10.14 3.15 -14.89
N ALA A 7 10.94 2.18 -14.44
CA ALA A 7 10.74 1.56 -13.12
C ALA A 7 11.01 2.56 -11.98
N MET A 8 12.03 3.41 -12.11
CA MET A 8 12.29 4.48 -11.14
C MET A 8 11.20 5.55 -11.15
N LEU A 9 10.69 5.93 -12.32
CA LEU A 9 9.58 6.88 -12.43
C LEU A 9 8.32 6.32 -11.76
N ASN A 10 8.00 5.04 -11.99
CA ASN A 10 6.88 4.38 -11.34
C ASN A 10 7.02 4.42 -9.81
N LEU A 11 8.19 4.08 -9.27
CA LEU A 11 8.45 4.19 -7.84
C LEU A 11 8.25 5.62 -7.32
N HIS A 12 8.82 6.61 -8.02
CA HIS A 12 8.70 8.00 -7.60
C HIS A 12 7.25 8.48 -7.57
N LEU A 13 6.45 8.11 -8.57
CA LEU A 13 5.02 8.41 -8.60
C LEU A 13 4.28 7.80 -7.39
N TRP A 14 4.52 6.53 -7.08
CA TRP A 14 3.90 5.89 -5.92
C TRP A 14 4.32 6.52 -4.59
N CYS A 15 5.60 6.89 -4.44
CA CYS A 15 6.07 7.62 -3.26
C CYS A 15 5.38 8.99 -3.12
N MET A 16 5.33 9.78 -4.20
CA MET A 16 4.65 11.08 -4.15
C MET A 16 3.16 10.95 -3.81
N ILE A 17 2.47 9.94 -4.37
CA ILE A 17 1.07 9.67 -4.04
C ILE A 17 0.93 9.29 -2.57
N LEU A 18 1.80 8.41 -2.05
CA LEU A 18 1.80 8.03 -0.64
C LEU A 18 2.00 9.24 0.27
N ASP A 19 2.96 10.11 -0.04
CA ASP A 19 3.25 11.30 0.75
C ASP A 19 2.04 12.23 0.80
N LEU A 20 1.38 12.49 -0.34
CA LEU A 20 0.15 13.29 -0.39
C LEU A 20 -0.99 12.66 0.41
N VAL A 21 -1.12 11.33 0.32
CA VAL A 21 -2.17 10.60 1.05
C VAL A 21 -1.97 10.70 2.56
N VAL A 22 -0.74 10.53 3.03
CA VAL A 22 -0.43 10.55 4.46
C VAL A 22 -0.46 11.96 5.03
N THR A 23 0.08 12.95 4.31
CA THR A 23 0.30 14.30 4.86
C THR A 23 -0.90 15.25 4.68
N VAL A 24 -1.73 15.03 3.66
CA VAL A 24 -2.84 15.94 3.33
C VAL A 24 -4.19 15.24 3.45
N LEU A 25 -4.33 14.06 2.83
CA LEU A 25 -5.63 13.44 2.66
C LEU A 25 -6.14 12.71 3.91
N ILE A 26 -5.29 11.90 4.55
CA ILE A 26 -5.68 11.04 5.67
C ILE A 26 -5.20 11.60 7.01
N VAL A 27 -3.96 12.09 7.10
CA VAL A 27 -3.33 12.58 8.33
C VAL A 27 -3.64 11.67 9.53
N PRO A 28 -3.04 10.46 9.58
CA PRO A 28 -3.36 9.48 10.60
C PRO A 28 -2.73 9.86 11.94
N ILE A 29 -3.54 9.94 13.00
CA ILE A 29 -3.04 9.94 14.38
C ILE A 29 -3.02 8.50 14.88
N LEU A 30 -1.85 8.06 15.35
CA LEU A 30 -1.66 6.74 15.95
C LEU A 30 -1.73 6.84 17.48
N ILE A 31 -2.39 5.87 18.11
CA ILE A 31 -2.63 5.82 19.55
C ILE A 31 -1.89 4.62 20.16
N PHE A 32 -0.59 4.76 20.41
CA PHE A 32 0.20 3.70 21.04
C PHE A 32 -0.19 3.50 22.52
N PRO A 33 -0.09 2.27 23.09
CA PRO A 33 0.51 1.03 22.54
C PRO A 33 -0.41 0.20 21.64
N VAL A 34 -1.70 0.54 21.57
CA VAL A 34 -2.66 -0.14 20.71
C VAL A 34 -2.37 0.27 19.26
N LEU A 35 -2.40 -0.64 18.28
CA LEU A 35 -2.28 -0.25 16.86
C LEU A 35 -3.59 0.39 16.35
N GLY A 36 -4.12 1.34 17.11
CA GLY A 36 -5.31 2.12 16.80
C GLY A 36 -4.93 3.48 16.23
N GLY A 37 -5.84 4.06 15.44
CA GLY A 37 -5.65 5.42 14.95
C GLY A 37 -6.92 6.02 14.37
N TYR A 38 -6.92 7.33 14.24
CA TYR A 38 -8.01 8.10 13.65
C TYR A 38 -7.49 9.04 12.56
N PRO A 39 -8.11 9.09 11.36
CA PRO A 39 -7.68 9.98 10.29
C PRO A 39 -8.28 11.38 10.43
N LEU A 40 -7.44 12.42 10.43
CA LEU A 40 -7.85 13.83 10.56
C LEU A 40 -7.70 14.66 9.27
N GLY A 41 -7.40 14.03 8.14
CA GLY A 41 -7.14 14.74 6.89
C GLY A 41 -8.40 15.22 6.18
N ILE A 42 -8.19 15.76 4.97
CA ILE A 42 -9.27 16.33 4.14
C ILE A 42 -10.36 15.30 3.82
N LEU A 43 -10.02 14.01 3.66
CA LEU A 43 -11.00 12.97 3.32
C LEU A 43 -12.04 12.76 4.43
N THR A 44 -11.63 12.89 5.69
CA THR A 44 -12.56 12.83 6.83
C THR A 44 -13.32 14.15 6.97
N ASN A 45 -12.61 15.28 6.98
CA ASN A 45 -13.20 16.56 7.38
C ASN A 45 -14.12 17.18 6.32
N TRP A 46 -13.81 17.02 5.03
CA TRP A 46 -14.55 17.67 3.96
C TRP A 46 -15.51 16.71 3.25
N PHE A 47 -15.10 15.45 3.08
CA PHE A 47 -15.86 14.45 2.33
C PHE A 47 -16.59 13.43 3.21
N GLY A 48 -16.32 13.39 4.53
CA GLY A 48 -16.96 12.46 5.45
C GLY A 48 -16.71 10.99 5.13
N ILE A 49 -15.57 10.67 4.48
CA ILE A 49 -15.28 9.31 4.03
C ILE A 49 -15.02 8.40 5.24
N PRO A 50 -15.64 7.21 5.33
CA PRO A 50 -15.42 6.29 6.45
C PRO A 50 -13.95 5.91 6.60
N SER A 51 -13.49 5.80 7.85
CA SER A 51 -12.10 5.50 8.21
C SER A 51 -11.59 4.19 7.59
N ILE A 52 -12.46 3.19 7.44
CA ILE A 52 -12.09 1.89 6.84
C ILE A 52 -11.61 2.03 5.39
N PHE A 53 -12.29 2.85 4.58
CA PHE A 53 -11.89 3.08 3.19
C PHE A 53 -10.57 3.86 3.10
N GLN A 54 -10.37 4.81 4.01
CA GLN A 54 -9.12 5.55 4.10
C GLN A 54 -7.95 4.63 4.47
N ILE A 55 -8.10 3.78 5.49
CA ILE A 55 -7.08 2.81 5.91
C ILE A 55 -6.80 1.81 4.79
N TYR A 56 -7.84 1.28 4.14
CA TYR A 56 -7.68 0.39 2.99
C TYR A 56 -6.86 1.06 1.89
N SER A 57 -7.21 2.28 1.49
CA SER A 57 -6.49 3.02 0.45
C SER A 57 -5.03 3.31 0.84
N PHE A 58 -4.77 3.67 2.08
CA PHE A 58 -3.43 3.92 2.61
C PHE A 58 -2.55 2.67 2.49
N ILE A 59 -3.05 1.54 2.98
CA ILE A 59 -2.30 0.27 2.96
C ILE A 59 -2.07 -0.19 1.53
N THR A 60 -3.07 -0.11 0.65
CA THR A 60 -2.93 -0.46 -0.77
C THR A 60 -1.83 0.36 -1.45
N ILE A 61 -1.78 1.67 -1.21
CA ILE A 61 -0.75 2.55 -1.79
C ILE A 61 0.64 2.23 -1.21
N MET A 62 0.72 1.95 0.09
CA MET A 62 1.97 1.52 0.73
C MET A 62 2.48 0.20 0.13
N THR A 63 1.60 -0.79 -0.08
CA THR A 63 1.94 -2.04 -0.77
C THR A 63 2.33 -1.82 -2.23
N ALA A 64 1.71 -0.86 -2.92
CA ALA A 64 2.08 -0.49 -4.28
C ALA A 64 3.51 0.07 -4.36
N VAL A 65 3.95 0.86 -3.36
CA VAL A 65 5.35 1.31 -3.24
C VAL A 65 6.29 0.10 -3.10
N PHE A 66 5.97 -0.86 -2.25
CA PHE A 66 6.78 -2.09 -2.13
C PHE A 66 6.87 -2.87 -3.45
N VAL A 67 5.76 -3.02 -4.17
CA VAL A 67 5.77 -3.65 -5.49
C VAL A 67 6.61 -2.83 -6.48
N ALA A 68 6.54 -1.50 -6.47
CA ALA A 68 7.37 -0.66 -7.33
C ALA A 68 8.88 -0.86 -7.06
N ILE A 69 9.28 -1.03 -5.79
CA ILE A 69 10.65 -1.39 -5.42
C ILE A 69 11.01 -2.79 -5.96
N LEU A 70 10.14 -3.79 -5.77
CA LEU A 70 10.34 -5.14 -6.30
C LEU A 70 10.55 -5.14 -7.82
N LEU A 71 9.79 -4.31 -8.55
CA LEU A 71 9.93 -4.17 -10.00
C LEU A 71 11.28 -3.59 -10.42
N ILE A 72 11.91 -2.74 -9.61
CA ILE A 72 13.27 -2.24 -9.89
C ILE A 72 14.28 -3.39 -9.77
N PHE A 73 14.19 -4.18 -8.71
CA PHE A 73 15.06 -5.35 -8.51
C PHE A 73 14.86 -6.39 -9.61
N GLU A 74 13.60 -6.70 -9.93
CA GLU A 74 13.25 -7.63 -11.00
C GLU A 74 13.77 -7.12 -12.35
N ASN A 75 13.64 -5.82 -12.66
CA ASN A 75 14.14 -5.26 -13.90
C ASN A 75 15.67 -5.35 -14.02
N ARG A 76 16.39 -5.24 -12.90
CA ARG A 76 17.85 -5.43 -12.85
C ARG A 76 18.21 -6.91 -13.03
N TYR A 77 17.51 -7.81 -12.36
CA TYR A 77 17.67 -9.25 -12.53
C TYR A 77 17.45 -9.68 -13.99
N TYR A 78 16.37 -9.19 -14.61
CA TYR A 78 16.06 -9.46 -16.00
C TYR A 78 17.19 -9.04 -16.95
N GLN A 79 17.75 -7.85 -16.75
CA GLN A 79 18.81 -7.33 -17.62
C GLN A 79 20.14 -8.08 -17.48
N LEU A 80 20.47 -8.57 -16.28
CA LEU A 80 21.74 -9.21 -15.99
C LEU A 80 21.74 -10.70 -16.33
N TYR A 81 20.66 -11.42 -16.02
CA TYR A 81 20.67 -12.89 -16.02
C TYR A 81 19.55 -13.54 -16.83
N ALA A 82 18.44 -12.84 -17.10
CA ALA A 82 17.21 -13.49 -17.57
C ALA A 82 16.70 -13.01 -18.94
N LYS A 83 17.51 -12.29 -19.73
CA LYS A 83 17.10 -11.77 -21.04
C LYS A 83 16.72 -12.86 -22.05
N GLU A 84 17.54 -13.91 -22.15
CA GLU A 84 17.39 -15.00 -23.12
C GLU A 84 16.62 -16.20 -22.57
N THR A 85 16.03 -16.08 -21.37
CA THR A 85 15.31 -17.18 -20.72
C THR A 85 13.80 -17.01 -20.84
N ILE A 86 13.06 -18.05 -20.46
CA ILE A 86 11.58 -18.08 -20.38
C ILE A 86 11.05 -16.97 -19.44
N TRP A 87 11.91 -16.41 -18.58
CA TRP A 87 11.57 -15.33 -17.66
C TRP A 87 10.98 -14.10 -18.36
N LYS A 88 11.31 -13.85 -19.63
CA LYS A 88 10.70 -12.78 -20.44
C LYS A 88 9.17 -12.86 -20.47
N ARG A 89 8.59 -14.07 -20.52
CA ARG A 89 7.13 -14.29 -20.52
C ARG A 89 6.56 -14.35 -19.10
N ILE A 90 7.26 -15.04 -18.21
CA ILE A 90 6.86 -15.20 -16.79
C ILE A 90 6.79 -13.84 -16.08
N ARG A 91 7.68 -12.91 -16.42
CA ARG A 91 7.72 -11.55 -15.85
C ARG A 91 6.38 -10.82 -15.94
N VAL A 92 5.67 -10.89 -17.07
CA VAL A 92 4.39 -10.19 -17.25
C VAL A 92 3.35 -10.75 -16.27
N ILE A 93 3.32 -12.07 -16.10
CA ILE A 93 2.44 -12.76 -15.15
C ILE A 93 2.84 -12.41 -13.72
N PHE A 94 4.14 -12.39 -13.42
CA PHE A 94 4.68 -12.00 -12.12
C PHE A 94 4.26 -10.57 -11.73
N VAL A 95 4.38 -9.61 -12.64
CA VAL A 95 3.93 -8.22 -12.42
C VAL A 95 2.43 -8.18 -12.15
N LEU A 96 1.63 -8.86 -12.97
CA LEU A 96 0.17 -8.94 -12.82
C LEU A 96 -0.24 -9.50 -11.45
N ILE A 97 0.35 -10.62 -11.04
CA ILE A 97 0.05 -11.25 -9.75
C ILE A 97 0.38 -10.29 -8.59
N ASN A 98 1.53 -9.61 -8.63
CA ASN A 98 1.91 -8.67 -7.57
C ASN A 98 0.91 -7.49 -7.47
N TYR A 99 0.43 -6.96 -8.59
CA TYR A 99 -0.60 -5.91 -8.55
C TYR A 99 -1.98 -6.41 -8.11
N ILE A 100 -2.35 -7.65 -8.43
CA ILE A 100 -3.56 -8.28 -7.88
C ILE A 100 -3.42 -8.44 -6.36
N LEU A 101 -2.25 -8.87 -5.89
CA LEU A 101 -1.96 -9.01 -4.46
C LEU A 101 -2.02 -7.65 -3.73
N VAL A 102 -1.56 -6.55 -4.34
CA VAL A 102 -1.68 -5.20 -3.76
C VAL A 102 -3.13 -4.87 -3.38
N ILE A 103 -4.09 -5.23 -4.23
CA ILE A 103 -5.51 -4.96 -4.00
C ILE A 103 -6.11 -6.00 -3.03
N GLY A 104 -5.76 -7.27 -3.21
CA GLY A 104 -6.34 -8.38 -2.46
C GLY A 104 -5.79 -8.53 -1.03
N PHE A 105 -4.55 -8.09 -0.77
CA PHE A 105 -3.85 -8.35 0.49
C PHE A 105 -4.59 -7.88 1.73
N PHE A 106 -5.16 -6.66 1.68
CA PHE A 106 -5.87 -6.08 2.83
C PHE A 106 -7.39 -6.25 2.77
N MET A 107 -7.93 -6.75 1.65
CA MET A 107 -9.36 -6.97 1.45
C MET A 107 -10.02 -7.89 2.50
N PRO A 108 -9.45 -9.03 2.92
CA PRO A 108 -10.11 -9.88 3.92
C PRO A 108 -10.17 -9.20 5.29
N VAL A 109 -9.18 -8.37 5.62
CA VAL A 109 -9.14 -7.63 6.88
C VAL A 109 -10.19 -6.51 6.87
N SER A 110 -10.37 -5.83 5.74
CA SER A 110 -11.35 -4.77 5.61
C SER A 110 -12.81 -5.24 5.57
N ILE A 111 -13.06 -6.54 5.36
CA ILE A 111 -14.40 -7.13 5.42
C ILE A 111 -14.71 -7.65 6.84
N ASN A 112 -13.72 -8.19 7.54
CA ASN A 112 -13.89 -8.89 8.82
C ASN A 112 -13.50 -8.04 10.04
N TYR A 113 -13.44 -6.72 9.94
CA TYR A 113 -13.03 -5.88 11.06
C TYR A 113 -14.11 -5.85 12.16
N PRO A 114 -13.72 -5.89 13.46
CA PRO A 114 -14.67 -5.87 14.56
C PRO A 114 -15.31 -4.49 14.74
N ASP A 115 -16.50 -4.47 15.35
CA ASP A 115 -17.16 -3.22 15.74
C ASP A 115 -16.25 -2.36 16.62
N GLN A 116 -16.25 -1.05 16.35
CA GLN A 116 -15.40 -0.08 17.04
C GLN A 116 -15.55 -0.14 18.58
N LYS A 117 -16.76 -0.39 19.08
CA LYS A 117 -17.04 -0.49 20.52
C LYS A 117 -16.32 -1.67 21.17
N ILE A 118 -16.29 -2.81 20.48
CA ILE A 118 -15.61 -4.03 20.95
C ILE A 118 -14.09 -3.81 20.92
N ALA A 119 -13.58 -3.22 19.83
CA ALA A 119 -12.15 -2.90 19.69
C ALA A 119 -11.67 -1.95 20.80
N LEU A 120 -12.49 -0.97 21.19
CA LEU A 120 -12.17 0.02 22.20
C LEU A 120 -12.19 -0.57 23.62
N GLN A 121 -13.11 -1.49 23.92
CA GLN A 121 -13.08 -2.27 25.17
C GLN A 121 -11.82 -3.12 25.29
N PHE A 122 -11.42 -3.78 24.20
CA PHE A 122 -10.17 -4.56 24.17
C PHE A 122 -8.94 -3.67 24.39
N ALA A 123 -8.91 -2.51 23.73
CA ALA A 123 -7.84 -1.53 23.88
C ALA A 123 -7.65 -1.07 25.34
N TYR A 124 -8.75 -0.78 26.06
CA TYR A 124 -8.68 -0.38 27.47
C TYR A 124 -8.22 -1.50 28.41
N ASN A 125 -8.42 -2.77 28.06
CA ASN A 125 -7.95 -3.89 28.88
C ASN A 125 -6.44 -4.17 28.68
N VAL A 126 -5.84 -3.65 27.60
CA VAL A 126 -4.43 -3.85 27.24
C VAL A 126 -3.53 -2.72 27.78
N ILE A 127 -4.11 -1.54 28.03
CA ILE A 127 -3.44 -0.36 28.62
C ILE A 127 -3.52 -0.43 30.14
#